data_AF-A0A1X9YNB5-F1
#
_entry.id   AF-A0A1X9YNB5-F1
#
_cell.length_a   1.000
_cell.length_b   1.000
_cell.length_c   1.000
_cell.angle_alpha   90.00
_cell.angle_beta   90.00
_cell.angle_gamma   90.00
#
_symmetry.space_group_name_H-M   'P 1'
#
loop_
_entity.id
_entity.type
_entity.pdbx_description
1 polymer ?
#
loop_
_entity_poly.entity_id
_entity_poly.type
_entity_poly.pdbx_seq_one_letter_code
_entity_poly.pdbx_strand_id
1 'polypeptide(L)'
;MVFALSSCRQDEASPIKNVKAGPKLLRSEIGGGACTNYTYFYNNEQKSLGNVFTKQVLVAFSNGLSADEEARVVEQYNFVAGVNGHISTNSALLHNIELVDGLNCQQVELAMEALAKDPNIAYVAPYFLSGDGLLGISNEAIVTVVEGQATALEALATAYKAEVMMPLSGQTYLLRVDKNSDGNALQLANYLKSQAGIAHAEPDFLVSLEVPVVKPVSERKNRPGLIR
;
A
#
# COMPACT_ATOMS: atom_id res chain seq x y z
N MET A 1 -38.97 -8.13 -55.40
CA MET A 1 -38.75 -8.88 -54.15
C MET A 1 -37.52 -8.26 -53.49
N VAL A 2 -37.72 -7.47 -52.44
CA VAL A 2 -36.66 -6.70 -51.76
C VAL A 2 -36.31 -7.45 -50.48
N PHE A 3 -35.09 -7.96 -50.37
CA PHE A 3 -34.57 -8.53 -49.13
C PHE A 3 -33.82 -7.43 -48.37
N ALA A 4 -34.46 -6.88 -47.34
CA ALA A 4 -33.80 -6.03 -46.35
C ALA A 4 -33.18 -6.93 -45.27
N LEU A 5 -31.86 -6.98 -45.22
CA LEU A 5 -31.11 -7.63 -44.14
C LEU A 5 -31.00 -6.65 -42.97
N SER A 6 -31.85 -6.82 -41.95
CA SER A 6 -31.69 -6.17 -40.65
C SER A 6 -30.52 -6.82 -39.91
N SER A 7 -29.37 -6.14 -39.88
CA SER A 7 -28.25 -6.50 -39.03
C SER A 7 -28.53 -6.00 -37.60
N CYS A 8 -28.88 -6.90 -36.69
CA CYS A 8 -28.88 -6.63 -35.27
C CYS A 8 -27.42 -6.60 -34.78
N ARG A 9 -26.91 -5.42 -34.45
CA ARG A 9 -25.71 -5.29 -33.61
C ARG A 9 -26.08 -5.83 -32.22
N GLN A 10 -25.50 -6.97 -31.84
CA GLN A 10 -25.42 -7.34 -30.43
C GLN A 10 -24.43 -6.37 -29.78
N ASP A 11 -24.95 -5.43 -29.00
CA ASP A 11 -24.16 -4.75 -27.97
C ASP A 11 -23.69 -5.83 -27.00
N GLU A 12 -22.40 -6.17 -27.05
CA GLU A 12 -21.75 -6.94 -26.01
C GLU A 12 -21.81 -6.13 -24.72
N ALA A 13 -22.78 -6.47 -23.86
CA ALA A 13 -22.83 -5.97 -22.50
C ALA A 13 -21.49 -6.28 -21.83
N SER A 14 -20.76 -5.25 -21.40
CA SER A 14 -19.49 -5.44 -20.72
C SER A 14 -19.70 -6.34 -19.48
N PRO A 15 -18.79 -7.29 -19.19
CA PRO A 15 -18.94 -8.22 -18.08
C PRO A 15 -19.19 -7.47 -16.77
N ILE A 16 -20.16 -7.96 -15.99
CA ILE A 16 -20.43 -7.43 -14.64
C ILE A 16 -19.18 -7.71 -13.78
N LYS A 17 -18.43 -6.65 -13.45
CA LYS A 17 -17.31 -6.76 -12.49
C LYS A 17 -17.89 -6.96 -11.09
N ASN A 18 -17.55 -8.07 -10.45
CA ASN A 18 -17.86 -8.30 -9.03
C ASN A 18 -16.90 -7.45 -8.18
N VAL A 19 -17.34 -6.25 -7.82
CA VAL A 19 -16.54 -5.30 -7.03
C VAL A 19 -16.63 -5.64 -5.54
N LYS A 20 -15.50 -5.94 -4.90
CA LYS A 20 -15.38 -6.25 -3.46
C LYS A 20 -15.57 -5.03 -2.56
N ALA A 21 -15.07 -3.88 -2.98
CA ALA A 21 -15.24 -2.61 -2.28
C ALA A 21 -15.87 -1.57 -3.21
N GLY A 22 -17.17 -1.35 -3.03
CA GLY A 22 -18.00 -0.56 -3.94
C GLY A 22 -17.81 0.96 -3.86
N PRO A 23 -18.66 1.74 -4.57
CA PRO A 23 -18.58 3.21 -4.69
C PRO A 23 -18.82 3.98 -3.38
N LYS A 24 -19.05 3.29 -2.26
CA LYS A 24 -19.24 3.93 -0.94
C LYS A 24 -17.95 4.60 -0.46
N LEU A 25 -16.78 3.98 -0.66
CA LEU A 25 -15.48 4.62 -0.33
C LEU A 25 -15.21 5.88 -1.15
N LEU A 26 -15.85 6.02 -2.32
CA LEU A 26 -15.76 7.19 -3.19
C LEU A 26 -16.75 8.30 -2.81
N ARG A 27 -17.60 8.09 -1.80
CA ARG A 27 -18.48 9.15 -1.29
C ARG A 27 -17.68 10.04 -0.35
N SER A 28 -17.70 11.35 -0.62
CA SER A 28 -17.04 12.38 0.20
C SER A 28 -17.53 12.44 1.65
N GLU A 29 -18.68 11.84 1.95
CA GLU A 29 -19.24 11.74 3.30
C GLU A 29 -18.56 10.66 4.16
N ILE A 30 -17.84 9.71 3.54
CA ILE A 30 -16.98 8.76 4.26
C ILE A 30 -15.63 9.43 4.43
N GLY A 31 -15.30 9.79 5.66
CA GLY A 31 -14.01 10.40 5.98
C GLY A 31 -14.06 11.80 6.60
N GLY A 32 -15.16 12.17 7.25
CA GLY A 32 -15.32 13.50 7.88
C GLY A 32 -14.53 13.73 9.17
N GLY A 33 -13.67 12.80 9.58
CA GLY A 33 -12.80 12.97 10.74
C GLY A 33 -11.47 13.63 10.39
N ALA A 34 -10.66 13.92 11.40
CA ALA A 34 -9.29 14.38 11.20
C ALA A 34 -8.41 13.23 10.66
N CYS A 35 -7.51 13.53 9.72
CA CYS A 35 -6.49 12.57 9.28
C CYS A 35 -5.61 12.13 10.45
N THR A 36 -5.22 10.86 10.46
CA THR A 36 -4.18 10.40 11.38
C THR A 36 -2.84 10.98 10.93
N ASN A 37 -2.13 11.64 11.85
CA ASN A 37 -0.75 12.05 11.62
C ASN A 37 0.18 10.94 12.14
N TYR A 38 1.00 10.39 11.25
CA TYR A 38 1.91 9.29 11.56
C TYR A 38 3.27 9.81 11.98
N THR A 39 3.91 9.08 12.89
CA THR A 39 5.26 9.39 13.38
C THR A 39 6.07 8.12 13.56
N TYR A 40 7.40 8.24 13.48
CA TYR A 40 8.34 7.19 13.84
C TYR A 40 9.45 7.76 14.72
N PHE A 41 10.30 6.89 15.28
CA PHE A 41 11.46 7.32 16.05
C PHE A 41 12.76 7.05 15.30
N TYR A 42 13.65 8.05 15.27
CA TYR A 42 15.00 7.94 14.73
C TYR A 42 15.98 8.53 15.75
N ASN A 43 16.98 7.77 16.21
CA ASN A 43 17.94 8.24 17.23
C ASN A 43 17.27 8.84 18.48
N ASN A 44 16.21 8.20 18.98
CA ASN A 44 15.36 8.68 20.09
C ASN A 44 14.59 9.99 19.83
N GLU A 45 14.62 10.53 18.61
CA GLU A 45 13.82 11.69 18.22
C GLU A 45 12.56 11.23 17.48
N GLN A 46 11.41 11.78 17.87
CA GLN A 46 10.16 11.54 17.14
C GLN A 46 10.16 12.37 15.85
N LYS A 47 9.97 11.71 14.72
CA LYS A 47 9.90 12.30 13.38
C LYS A 47 8.46 12.19 12.86
N SER A 48 7.96 13.28 12.28
CA SER A 48 6.63 13.33 11.66
C SER A 48 6.69 12.83 10.22
N LEU A 49 5.81 11.89 9.87
CA LEU A 49 5.56 11.45 8.48
C LEU A 49 4.40 12.22 7.86
N GLY A 50 3.55 12.86 8.67
CA GLY A 50 2.35 13.53 8.18
C GLY A 50 1.21 12.54 7.99
N ASN A 51 0.27 12.93 7.14
CA ASN A 51 -0.86 12.08 6.76
C ASN A 51 -0.45 11.15 5.60
N VAL A 52 -1.19 10.06 5.42
CA VAL A 52 -0.97 9.14 4.29
C VAL A 52 -1.12 9.87 2.95
N PHE A 53 -0.23 9.52 2.01
CA PHE A 53 -0.29 9.99 0.63
C PHE A 53 -1.48 9.33 -0.07
N THR A 54 -2.29 10.15 -0.75
CA THR A 54 -3.64 9.70 -1.16
C THR A 54 -3.70 9.03 -2.53
N LYS A 55 -2.58 8.96 -3.26
CA LYS A 55 -2.56 8.44 -4.63
C LYS A 55 -2.02 7.04 -4.78
N GLN A 56 -1.39 6.48 -3.75
CA GLN A 56 -0.87 5.11 -3.84
C GLN A 56 -0.64 4.49 -2.46
N VAL A 57 -0.67 3.17 -2.44
CA VAL A 57 -0.34 2.32 -1.29
C VAL A 57 0.61 1.21 -1.73
N LEU A 58 1.33 0.63 -0.77
CA LEU A 58 2.15 -0.56 -0.97
C LEU A 58 1.35 -1.81 -0.66
N VAL A 59 1.50 -2.84 -1.49
CA VAL A 59 0.88 -4.15 -1.29
C VAL A 59 1.91 -5.25 -1.54
N ALA A 60 1.94 -6.26 -0.67
CA ALA A 60 2.52 -7.56 -1.02
C ALA A 60 1.37 -8.55 -1.26
N PHE A 61 1.42 -9.27 -2.37
CA PHE A 61 0.49 -10.36 -2.64
C PHE A 61 0.88 -11.63 -1.89
N SER A 62 -0.09 -12.52 -1.70
CA SER A 62 0.18 -13.85 -1.17
C SER A 62 1.00 -14.66 -2.18
N ASN A 63 1.87 -15.53 -1.66
CA ASN A 63 2.77 -16.32 -2.48
C ASN A 63 2.01 -17.19 -3.50
N GLY A 64 2.60 -17.34 -4.69
CA GLY A 64 2.13 -18.25 -5.72
C GLY A 64 1.13 -17.67 -6.72
N LEU A 65 0.77 -16.38 -6.60
CA LEU A 65 0.01 -15.68 -7.63
C LEU A 65 0.91 -15.30 -8.80
N SER A 66 0.38 -15.44 -10.01
CA SER A 66 0.94 -14.85 -11.22
C SER A 66 0.58 -13.37 -11.34
N ALA A 67 1.32 -12.61 -12.15
CA ALA A 67 1.04 -11.20 -12.39
C ALA A 67 -0.41 -10.94 -12.88
N ASP A 68 -0.98 -11.85 -13.68
CA ASP A 68 -2.37 -11.76 -14.13
C ASP A 68 -3.37 -11.97 -12.97
N GLU A 69 -3.05 -12.84 -12.01
CA GLU A 69 -3.87 -13.07 -10.82
C GLU A 69 -3.78 -11.88 -9.85
N GLU A 70 -2.58 -11.33 -9.64
CA GLU A 70 -2.36 -10.11 -8.86
C GLU A 70 -3.17 -8.93 -9.42
N ALA A 71 -3.11 -8.71 -10.74
CA ALA A 71 -3.91 -7.69 -11.42
C ALA A 71 -5.41 -7.90 -11.20
N ARG A 72 -5.90 -9.15 -11.35
CA ARG A 72 -7.31 -9.50 -11.09
C ARG A 72 -7.72 -9.31 -9.64
N VAL A 73 -6.82 -9.48 -8.67
CA VAL A 73 -7.11 -9.23 -7.25
C VAL A 73 -7.41 -7.75 -7.05
N VAL A 74 -6.56 -6.86 -7.56
CA VAL A 74 -6.71 -5.42 -7.31
C VAL A 74 -7.79 -4.77 -8.18
N GLU A 75 -8.08 -5.29 -9.37
CA GLU A 75 -9.19 -4.84 -10.23
C GLU A 75 -10.59 -4.97 -9.58
N GLN A 76 -10.71 -5.76 -8.51
CA GLN A 76 -11.95 -5.93 -7.76
C GLN A 76 -12.25 -4.73 -6.84
N TYR A 77 -11.35 -3.76 -6.74
CA TYR A 77 -11.46 -2.59 -5.87
C TYR A 77 -11.60 -1.32 -6.71
N ASN A 78 -12.78 -0.69 -6.66
CA ASN A 78 -13.06 0.51 -7.47
C ASN A 78 -12.24 1.75 -7.11
N PHE A 79 -11.53 1.73 -5.98
CA PHE A 79 -10.60 2.78 -5.59
C PHE A 79 -9.17 2.57 -6.12
N VAL A 80 -8.92 1.45 -6.81
CA VAL A 80 -7.64 1.17 -7.47
C VAL A 80 -7.71 1.59 -8.94
N ALA A 81 -6.76 2.41 -9.36
CA ALA A 81 -6.56 2.79 -10.75
C ALA A 81 -5.68 1.78 -11.50
N GLY A 82 -4.72 1.15 -10.82
CA GLY A 82 -3.84 0.15 -11.41
C GLY A 82 -2.66 -0.25 -10.52
N VAL A 83 -1.71 -0.99 -11.11
CA VAL A 83 -0.43 -1.36 -10.50
C VAL A 83 0.68 -0.55 -11.20
N ASN A 84 1.44 0.24 -10.44
CA ASN A 84 2.49 1.13 -10.96
C ASN A 84 3.90 0.66 -10.55
N GLY A 85 4.27 -0.52 -11.05
CA GLY A 85 5.57 -1.13 -10.79
C GLY A 85 5.65 -1.87 -9.45
N HIS A 86 6.84 -2.42 -9.19
CA HIS A 86 7.15 -3.19 -8.00
C HIS A 86 8.60 -2.95 -7.56
N ILE A 87 8.87 -3.26 -6.30
CA ILE A 87 10.17 -3.15 -5.66
C ILE A 87 10.41 -4.46 -4.90
N SER A 88 11.55 -5.11 -5.15
CA SER A 88 11.97 -6.27 -4.38
C SER A 88 12.65 -5.81 -3.10
N THR A 89 12.22 -6.34 -1.95
CA THR A 89 12.94 -6.22 -0.68
C THR A 89 13.61 -7.55 -0.33
N ASN A 90 14.17 -7.66 0.88
CA ASN A 90 14.76 -8.91 1.35
C ASN A 90 13.71 -9.99 1.62
N SER A 91 12.45 -9.58 1.82
CA SER A 91 11.41 -10.46 2.33
C SER A 91 10.14 -10.53 1.49
N ALA A 92 9.93 -9.62 0.53
CA ALA A 92 8.76 -9.63 -0.34
C ALA A 92 9.02 -8.90 -1.68
N LEU A 93 8.13 -9.16 -2.64
CA LEU A 93 7.90 -8.28 -3.78
C LEU A 93 6.78 -7.31 -3.41
N LEU A 94 7.09 -6.02 -3.34
CA LEU A 94 6.14 -4.97 -2.97
C LEU A 94 5.67 -4.23 -4.21
N HIS A 95 4.35 -4.13 -4.38
CA HIS A 95 3.70 -3.52 -5.53
C HIS A 95 3.16 -2.15 -5.15
N ASN A 96 3.38 -1.17 -6.02
CA ASN A 96 2.74 0.13 -5.89
C ASN A 96 1.34 0.04 -6.49
N ILE A 97 0.33 0.16 -5.65
CA ILE A 97 -1.06 0.20 -6.10
C ILE A 97 -1.46 1.65 -6.25
N GLU A 98 -1.71 2.08 -7.48
CA GLU A 98 -2.20 3.41 -7.79
C GLU A 98 -3.68 3.50 -7.40
N LEU A 99 -4.03 4.55 -6.67
CA LEU A 99 -5.38 4.85 -6.24
C LEU A 99 -6.02 5.85 -7.19
N VAL A 100 -7.35 5.80 -7.29
CA VAL A 100 -8.11 6.80 -8.04
C VAL A 100 -7.95 8.19 -7.43
N ASP A 101 -8.04 9.22 -8.29
CA ASP A 101 -7.97 10.61 -7.83
C ASP A 101 -9.14 10.99 -6.91
N GLY A 102 -8.89 11.97 -6.03
CA GLY A 102 -9.91 12.57 -5.17
C GLY A 102 -10.12 11.89 -3.82
N LEU A 103 -9.37 10.82 -3.52
CA LEU A 103 -9.37 10.24 -2.18
C LEU A 103 -8.71 11.17 -1.17
N ASN A 104 -9.31 11.25 0.03
CA ASN A 104 -8.68 11.84 1.20
C ASN A 104 -7.94 10.78 2.03
N CYS A 105 -7.15 11.23 3.01
CA CYS A 105 -6.37 10.37 3.91
C CYS A 105 -7.20 9.24 4.56
N GLN A 106 -8.42 9.53 5.02
CA GLN A 106 -9.27 8.56 5.71
C GLN A 106 -9.82 7.51 4.74
N GLN A 107 -10.17 7.94 3.53
CA GLN A 107 -10.59 7.02 2.47
C GLN A 107 -9.44 6.09 2.07
N VAL A 108 -8.19 6.57 2.08
CA VAL A 108 -7.01 5.73 1.87
C VAL A 108 -6.78 4.76 3.02
N GLU A 109 -6.93 5.18 4.27
CA GLU A 109 -6.87 4.29 5.43
C GLU A 109 -7.93 3.16 5.33
N LEU A 110 -9.17 3.50 4.99
CA LEU A 110 -10.23 2.52 4.78
C LEU A 110 -9.98 1.62 3.55
N ALA A 111 -9.37 2.15 2.49
CA ALA A 111 -8.94 1.36 1.35
C ALA A 111 -7.86 0.34 1.76
N MET A 112 -6.88 0.75 2.57
CA MET A 112 -5.87 -0.15 3.12
C MET A 112 -6.49 -1.24 3.99
N GLU A 113 -7.46 -0.90 4.85
CA GLU A 113 -8.20 -1.90 5.64
C GLU A 113 -8.96 -2.89 4.76
N ALA A 114 -9.56 -2.43 3.66
CA ALA A 114 -10.27 -3.29 2.73
C ALA A 114 -9.30 -4.25 2.01
N LEU A 115 -8.15 -3.74 1.54
CA LEU A 115 -7.09 -4.54 0.93
C LEU A 115 -6.52 -5.56 1.91
N ALA A 116 -6.25 -5.17 3.16
CA ALA A 116 -5.68 -6.06 4.18
C ALA A 116 -6.59 -7.27 4.52
N LYS A 117 -7.90 -7.11 4.32
CA LYS A 117 -8.90 -8.19 4.50
C LYS A 117 -8.93 -9.18 3.34
N ASP A 118 -8.34 -8.88 2.18
CA ASP A 118 -8.30 -9.82 1.06
C ASP A 118 -7.37 -11.01 1.40
N PRO A 119 -7.83 -12.27 1.25
CA PRO A 119 -6.96 -13.42 1.48
C PRO A 119 -5.76 -13.49 0.54
N ASN A 120 -5.82 -12.84 -0.63
CA ASN A 120 -4.73 -12.80 -1.60
C ASN A 120 -3.71 -11.69 -1.34
N ILE A 121 -3.93 -10.84 -0.33
CA ILE A 121 -3.03 -9.76 0.05
C ILE A 121 -2.38 -10.12 1.39
N ALA A 122 -1.05 -10.20 1.37
CA ALA A 122 -0.21 -10.59 2.50
C ALA A 122 0.27 -9.38 3.31
N TYR A 123 0.33 -8.19 2.71
CA TYR A 123 0.75 -6.97 3.40
C TYR A 123 0.16 -5.74 2.71
N VAL A 124 -0.14 -4.70 3.49
CA VAL A 124 -0.57 -3.38 2.99
C VAL A 124 0.04 -2.29 3.85
N ALA A 125 0.55 -1.23 3.23
CA ALA A 125 1.10 -0.09 3.95
C ALA A 125 1.00 1.24 3.19
N PRO A 126 1.04 2.37 3.90
CA PRO A 126 0.93 3.68 3.27
C PRO A 126 2.24 4.16 2.65
N TYR A 127 2.09 5.14 1.75
CA TYR A 127 3.12 6.10 1.39
C TYR A 127 2.93 7.41 2.15
N PHE A 128 4.00 8.18 2.29
CA PHE A 128 4.03 9.53 2.85
C PHE A 128 4.79 10.47 1.94
N LEU A 129 4.42 11.75 1.92
CA LEU A 129 5.21 12.79 1.25
C LEU A 129 6.42 13.14 2.10
N SER A 130 7.59 13.23 1.47
CA SER A 130 8.84 13.61 2.14
C SER A 130 9.68 14.49 1.23
N GLY A 131 9.63 15.80 1.46
CA GLY A 131 10.24 16.78 0.53
C GLY A 131 9.62 16.65 -0.85
N ASP A 132 10.47 16.46 -1.86
CA ASP A 132 10.06 16.29 -3.26
C ASP A 132 9.78 14.82 -3.65
N GLY A 133 9.84 13.89 -2.68
CA GLY A 133 9.70 12.45 -2.91
C GLY A 133 8.61 11.80 -2.06
N LEU A 134 8.61 10.46 -2.10
CA LEU A 134 7.72 9.61 -1.31
C LEU A 134 8.52 8.64 -0.44
N LEU A 135 7.99 8.40 0.76
CA LEU A 135 8.45 7.36 1.68
C LEU A 135 7.37 6.30 1.82
N GLY A 136 7.63 5.11 1.33
CA GLY A 136 6.78 3.94 1.53
C GLY A 136 7.25 3.13 2.72
N ILE A 137 6.33 2.57 3.49
CA ILE A 137 6.68 1.65 4.59
C ILE A 137 6.79 0.25 4.01
N SER A 138 8.00 -0.31 3.94
CA SER A 138 8.18 -1.70 3.54
C SER A 138 7.58 -2.65 4.59
N ASN A 139 7.55 -3.95 4.32
CA ASN A 139 7.14 -4.96 5.30
C ASN A 139 8.27 -5.34 6.27
N GLU A 140 9.32 -4.51 6.35
CA GLU A 140 10.53 -4.76 7.13
C GLU A 140 10.80 -3.64 8.14
N ALA A 141 11.39 -3.99 9.28
CA ALA A 141 11.89 -3.05 10.28
C ALA A 141 13.34 -3.39 10.62
N ILE A 142 14.17 -2.36 10.77
CA ILE A 142 15.58 -2.47 11.16
C ILE A 142 15.64 -2.27 12.68
N VAL A 143 16.19 -3.25 13.39
CA VAL A 143 16.22 -3.27 14.85
C VAL A 143 17.63 -3.55 15.34
N THR A 144 18.17 -2.65 16.15
CA THR A 144 19.44 -2.86 16.86
C THR A 144 19.15 -3.23 18.31
N VAL A 145 19.67 -4.38 18.75
CA VAL A 145 19.54 -4.85 20.12
C VAL A 145 20.72 -4.40 20.97
N VAL A 146 20.51 -4.28 22.27
CA VAL A 146 21.60 -4.13 23.24
C VAL A 146 22.45 -5.40 23.24
N GLU A 147 23.76 -5.27 23.40
CA GLU A 147 24.67 -6.42 23.45
C GLU A 147 24.23 -7.45 24.52
N GLY A 148 24.20 -8.73 24.14
CA GLY A 148 23.74 -9.82 24.99
C GLY A 148 22.21 -9.97 25.12
N GLN A 149 21.41 -9.13 24.46
CA GLN A 149 19.94 -9.12 24.57
C GLN A 149 19.21 -9.66 23.32
N ALA A 150 19.86 -10.50 22.51
CA ALA A 150 19.24 -11.08 21.31
C ALA A 150 17.97 -11.91 21.64
N THR A 151 17.95 -12.59 22.79
CA THR A 151 16.77 -13.35 23.26
C THR A 151 15.56 -12.44 23.57
N ALA A 152 15.79 -11.19 23.95
CA ALA A 152 14.71 -10.21 24.14
C ALA A 152 14.04 -9.88 22.80
N LEU A 153 14.80 -9.78 21.71
CA LEU A 153 14.26 -9.54 20.38
C LEU A 153 13.36 -10.68 19.92
N GLU A 154 13.77 -11.93 20.10
CA GLU A 154 12.95 -13.11 19.73
C GLU A 154 11.61 -13.14 20.48
N ALA A 155 11.62 -12.82 21.78
CA ALA A 155 10.40 -12.75 22.59
C ALA A 155 9.47 -11.62 22.12
N LEU A 156 10.02 -10.43 21.84
CA LEU A 156 9.26 -9.28 21.35
C LEU A 156 8.70 -9.51 19.94
N ALA A 157 9.49 -10.10 19.05
CA ALA A 157 9.06 -10.45 17.70
C ALA A 157 7.93 -11.49 17.75
N THR A 158 8.07 -12.53 18.58
CA THR A 158 7.03 -13.54 18.80
C THR A 158 5.74 -12.91 19.33
N ALA A 159 5.84 -12.00 20.31
CA ALA A 159 4.69 -11.31 20.88
C ALA A 159 3.95 -10.45 19.84
N TYR A 160 4.68 -9.84 18.91
CA TYR A 160 4.11 -9.04 17.81
C TYR A 160 3.73 -9.89 16.58
N LYS A 161 4.04 -11.20 16.60
CA LYS A 161 3.96 -12.11 15.45
C LYS A 161 4.73 -11.58 14.24
N ALA A 162 5.91 -11.02 14.49
CA ALA A 162 6.91 -10.67 13.49
C ALA A 162 7.95 -11.79 13.38
N GLU A 163 8.56 -11.93 12.22
CA GLU A 163 9.67 -12.87 11.99
C GLU A 163 11.00 -12.15 12.11
N VAL A 164 11.91 -12.66 12.94
CA VAL A 164 13.31 -12.20 12.96
C VAL A 164 14.02 -12.82 11.77
N MET A 165 14.39 -11.99 10.80
CA MET A 165 15.17 -12.40 9.64
C MET A 165 16.67 -12.47 10.01
N MET A 166 17.52 -12.64 9.00
CA MET A 166 18.98 -12.68 9.21
C MET A 166 19.53 -11.40 9.85
N PRO A 167 20.61 -11.49 10.65
CA PRO A 167 21.35 -10.33 11.10
C PRO A 167 21.90 -9.55 9.90
N LEU A 168 21.72 -8.22 9.90
CA LEU A 168 22.31 -7.33 8.91
C LEU A 168 23.79 -7.08 9.23
N SER A 169 24.08 -6.78 10.49
CA SER A 169 25.45 -6.62 11.01
C SER A 169 25.45 -6.56 12.55
N GLY A 170 26.38 -7.26 13.19
CA GLY A 170 26.52 -7.24 14.66
C GLY A 170 25.19 -7.52 15.39
N GLN A 171 24.71 -6.55 16.15
CA GLN A 171 23.46 -6.58 16.90
C GLN A 171 22.26 -6.00 16.13
N THR A 172 22.39 -5.78 14.82
CA THR A 172 21.32 -5.24 13.97
C THR A 172 20.67 -6.35 13.17
N TYR A 173 19.35 -6.43 13.27
CA TYR A 173 18.50 -7.44 12.68
C TYR A 173 17.46 -6.78 11.79
N LEU A 174 17.02 -7.52 10.79
CA LEU A 174 15.85 -7.18 10.01
C LEU A 174 14.68 -8.01 10.52
N LEU A 175 13.54 -7.37 10.79
CA LEU A 175 12.31 -8.06 11.17
C LEU A 175 11.29 -7.90 10.06
N ARG A 176 10.56 -8.97 9.75
CA ARG A 176 9.47 -8.98 8.77
C ARG A 176 8.11 -8.99 9.48
N VAL A 177 7.17 -8.23 8.94
CA VAL A 177 5.75 -8.32 9.29
C VAL A 177 4.92 -8.77 8.10
N ASP A 178 3.78 -9.40 8.38
CA ASP A 178 2.76 -9.73 7.39
C ASP A 178 1.35 -9.48 7.96
N LYS A 179 0.31 -9.88 7.23
CA LYS A 179 -1.10 -9.70 7.62
C LYS A 179 -1.48 -10.35 8.95
N ASN A 180 -0.68 -11.28 9.45
CA ASN A 180 -0.91 -11.96 10.73
C ASN A 180 -0.21 -11.25 11.89
N SER A 181 0.69 -10.30 11.62
CA SER A 181 1.32 -9.44 12.62
C SER A 181 0.33 -8.44 13.23
N ASP A 182 0.63 -7.94 14.43
CA ASP A 182 -0.23 -6.97 15.13
C ASP A 182 -0.07 -5.52 14.60
N GLY A 183 0.14 -5.39 13.29
CA GLY A 183 0.33 -4.13 12.57
C GLY A 183 1.41 -4.20 11.50
N ASN A 184 1.66 -3.08 10.83
CA ASN A 184 2.70 -2.91 9.81
C ASN A 184 4.08 -2.62 10.43
N ALA A 185 5.11 -2.47 9.59
CA ALA A 185 6.49 -2.32 10.07
C ALA A 185 6.71 -1.01 10.85
N LEU A 186 5.98 0.05 10.51
CA LEU A 186 6.00 1.31 11.26
C LEU A 186 5.45 1.11 12.69
N GLN A 187 4.36 0.37 12.83
CA GLN A 187 3.77 0.06 14.13
C GLN A 187 4.68 -0.86 14.96
N LEU A 188 5.34 -1.84 14.32
CA LEU A 188 6.33 -2.69 14.97
C LEU A 188 7.51 -1.86 15.50
N ALA A 189 8.10 -0.99 14.68
CA ALA A 189 9.22 -0.15 15.10
C ALA A 189 8.87 0.74 16.29
N ASN A 190 7.68 1.36 16.25
CA ASN A 190 7.18 2.17 17.36
C ASN A 190 6.92 1.35 18.62
N TYR A 191 6.40 0.12 18.49
CA TYR A 191 6.22 -0.81 19.61
C TYR A 191 7.57 -1.18 20.25
N LEU A 192 8.59 -1.47 19.44
CA LEU A 192 9.92 -1.90 19.90
C LEU A 192 10.73 -0.78 20.55
N LYS A 193 10.50 0.48 20.15
CA LYS A 193 11.30 1.63 20.63
C LYS A 193 11.39 1.76 22.16
N SER A 194 10.35 1.35 22.87
CA SER A 194 10.25 1.46 24.33
C SER A 194 10.50 0.14 25.07
N GLN A 195 10.92 -0.91 24.36
CA GLN A 195 11.11 -2.24 24.95
C GLN A 195 12.51 -2.42 25.53
N ALA A 196 12.60 -3.15 26.62
CA ALA A 196 13.88 -3.53 27.21
C ALA A 196 14.68 -4.41 26.23
N GLY A 197 15.99 -4.18 26.15
CA GLY A 197 16.88 -4.92 25.24
C GLY A 197 16.93 -4.38 23.81
N ILE A 198 16.10 -3.41 23.45
CA ILE A 198 16.13 -2.73 22.15
C ILE A 198 16.88 -1.40 22.28
N ALA A 199 17.96 -1.25 21.52
CA ALA A 199 18.72 0.00 21.46
C ALA A 199 18.11 0.98 20.44
N HIS A 200 17.70 0.47 19.28
CA HIS A 200 17.11 1.24 18.19
C HIS A 200 16.12 0.39 17.40
N ALA A 201 15.07 1.03 16.86
CA ALA A 201 14.11 0.39 15.97
C ALA A 201 13.50 1.45 15.03
N GLU A 202 13.51 1.16 13.73
CA GLU A 202 12.91 2.01 12.70
C GLU A 202 12.28 1.14 11.60
N PRO A 203 11.23 1.63 10.91
CA PRO A 203 10.76 0.97 9.70
C PRO A 203 11.83 1.08 8.61
N ASP A 204 11.94 0.05 7.77
CA ASP A 204 12.68 0.15 6.53
C ASP A 204 11.82 0.90 5.50
N PHE A 205 12.38 1.97 4.93
CA PHE A 205 11.66 2.88 4.04
C PHE A 205 12.02 2.63 2.58
N LEU A 206 11.00 2.56 1.73
CA LEU A 206 11.17 2.67 0.29
C LEU A 206 11.17 4.14 -0.11
N VAL A 207 12.28 4.62 -0.65
CA VAL A 207 12.40 6.02 -1.12
C VAL A 207 12.13 6.09 -2.61
N SER A 208 11.14 6.91 -3.02
CA SER A 208 10.93 7.30 -4.41
C SER A 208 11.22 8.79 -4.59
N LEU A 209 12.03 9.14 -5.58
CA LEU A 209 12.26 10.53 -5.97
C LEU A 209 11.18 11.09 -6.90
N GLU A 210 10.28 10.22 -7.38
CA GLU A 210 9.19 10.60 -8.28
C GLU A 210 7.87 10.60 -7.51
N VAL A 211 7.24 11.77 -7.43
CA VAL A 211 5.84 11.91 -7.02
C VAL A 211 4.99 11.84 -8.30
N PRO A 212 4.06 10.88 -8.43
CA PRO A 212 3.21 10.76 -9.62
C PRO A 212 2.48 12.08 -9.93
N VAL A 213 2.81 12.66 -11.08
CA VAL A 213 2.17 13.87 -11.60
C VAL A 213 0.82 13.50 -12.19
N VAL A 214 -0.24 14.20 -11.78
CA VAL A 214 -1.57 14.04 -12.38
C VAL A 214 -1.48 14.39 -13.86
N LYS A 215 -1.70 13.43 -14.76
CA LYS A 215 -1.88 13.75 -16.18
C LYS A 215 -3.25 14.43 -16.31
N PRO A 216 -3.34 15.69 -16.76
CA PRO A 216 -4.64 16.30 -17.01
C PRO A 216 -5.39 15.44 -18.02
N VAL A 217 -6.67 15.15 -17.73
CA VAL A 217 -7.58 14.46 -18.65
C VAL A 217 -7.50 15.20 -19.97
N SER A 218 -6.90 14.57 -20.99
CA SER A 218 -6.74 15.19 -22.30
C SER A 218 -8.11 15.65 -22.78
N GLU A 219 -8.26 16.95 -23.01
CA GLU A 219 -9.45 17.52 -23.63
C GLU A 219 -9.79 16.66 -24.85
N ARG A 220 -10.99 16.05 -24.83
CA ARG A 220 -11.55 15.37 -25.99
C ARG A 220 -11.49 16.37 -27.13
N LYS A 221 -10.60 16.14 -28.10
CA LYS A 221 -10.54 16.90 -29.35
C LYS A 221 -11.95 17.01 -29.91
N ASN A 222 -12.53 18.21 -29.82
CA ASN A 222 -13.68 18.60 -30.62
C ASN A 222 -13.29 18.38 -32.08
N ARG A 223 -13.82 17.33 -32.71
CA ARG A 223 -13.81 17.22 -34.17
C ARG A 223 -14.75 18.30 -34.69
N PRO A 224 -14.29 19.26 -35.52
CA PRO A 224 -15.20 20.11 -36.26
C PRO A 224 -16.02 19.21 -37.20
N GLY A 225 -17.34 19.35 -37.14
CA GLY A 225 -18.26 18.62 -37.99
C GLY A 225 -18.01 18.91 -39.47
N LEU A 226 -18.14 17.86 -40.29
CA LEU A 226 -18.34 17.98 -41.73
C LEU A 226 -19.54 18.90 -41.99
N ILE A 227 -19.31 20.01 -42.67
CA ILE A 227 -20.38 20.74 -43.37
C ILE A 227 -20.54 20.08 -44.75
N ARG A 228 -21.80 19.81 -45.09
CA ARG A 228 -22.28 19.22 -46.34
C ARG A 228 -21.97 20.09 -47.55
#